data_AF-A0A7M5VBP8-F1
#
_entry.id   AF-A0A7M5VBP8-F1
#
_cell.length_a   1.000
_cell.length_b   1.000
_cell.length_c   1.000
_cell.angle_alpha   90.00
_cell.angle_beta   90.00
_cell.angle_gamma   90.00
#
_symmetry.space_group_name_H-M   'P 1'
#
loop_
_entity.id
_entity.type
_entity.pdbx_description
1 polymer ?
#
loop_
_entity_poly.entity_id
_entity_poly.type
_entity_poly.pdbx_seq_one_letter_code
_entity_poly.pdbx_strand_id
1 'polypeptide(L)'
;MTGTQRTFRKKVVKVKSTKIRNGRKRTTYVQPFMSSSSQSKYLKNESFSPCISGDEDESSKEDNFVTDSVNKTNDDSKRSKYQTMKEKELGAWDTFSPEVIRKYAEKFDEMLPTICVICETKLLENCVWCKTCGPRTTYCSGCAVKIHKHMPFHCLYEINDDGFHEFQVNYELKSKHTSQCLYAKPRLLTVISETGLHHQCSIYFCECESDLETLLRLDLWPVTPIKPNTVVSIDLLHLFISLQLEGKISFHSFCDGLAWKKGMGNTVLRRYLNRLEKTDTIDQFRNFRRQLLNLRSICEDFTGLEECAACPKEDGSVFYCLDANFGLVLKASASKSKKLAMRSSNLFVPDEDIDSFMVNYDDALKTKDCSNFQAGNNLRSKRKTKKLSVTGIFGMSCRHEFPKLFLNMRHGERLGYAVYLLDRLLEENHDKSLLTHVIYDIACVLKSHLKKKNTFTKYKDFHFGIPVFHSYGHRGDCQVKNSIRRLETFGLMDGELMERLWSYLRSFSKITKEMTPAHRTDLLSDALMHFGSKKMGNIGKYLVFLRNKAIETVNSCESEIKAICSKLTGNGSFHCHSDRVYNPL
;
A
#
# COMPACT_ATOMS: atom_id res chain seq x y z
N MET A 1 57.83 20.57 -17.54
CA MET A 1 56.94 21.73 -17.66
C MET A 1 55.50 21.24 -17.52
N THR A 2 54.94 21.39 -16.33
CA THR A 2 53.70 20.77 -15.87
C THR A 2 52.51 21.70 -16.09
N GLY A 3 51.57 21.30 -16.94
CA GLY A 3 50.33 22.01 -17.22
C GLY A 3 49.33 21.89 -16.07
N THR A 4 48.87 23.04 -15.57
CA THR A 4 47.88 23.18 -14.49
C THR A 4 46.46 22.94 -15.02
N GLN A 5 45.81 21.85 -14.60
CA GLN A 5 44.37 21.65 -14.77
C GLN A 5 43.60 22.59 -13.82
N ARG A 6 42.89 23.58 -14.38
CA ARG A 6 41.90 24.39 -13.66
C ARG A 6 40.64 23.55 -13.40
N THR A 7 40.32 23.37 -12.12
CA THR A 7 39.07 22.75 -11.66
C THR A 7 37.89 23.70 -11.83
N PHE A 8 36.83 23.28 -12.53
CA PHE A 8 35.55 23.98 -12.56
C PHE A 8 34.84 23.80 -11.21
N ARG A 9 34.80 24.87 -10.39
CA ARG A 9 33.94 24.95 -9.20
C ARG A 9 32.47 25.01 -9.64
N LYS A 10 31.62 24.07 -9.19
CA LYS A 10 30.15 24.21 -9.24
C LYS A 10 29.75 25.52 -8.54
N LYS A 11 29.24 26.51 -9.28
CA LYS A 11 28.67 27.72 -8.70
C LYS A 11 27.35 27.36 -8.02
N VAL A 12 27.28 27.48 -6.70
CA VAL A 12 26.02 27.55 -5.95
C VAL A 12 25.31 28.82 -6.43
N VAL A 13 24.17 28.68 -7.10
CA VAL A 13 23.36 29.81 -7.53
C VAL A 13 22.63 30.35 -6.29
N LYS A 14 23.25 31.32 -5.61
CA LYS A 14 22.60 32.11 -4.57
C LYS A 14 21.85 33.25 -5.26
N VAL A 15 20.54 33.35 -5.04
CA VAL A 15 19.78 34.52 -5.51
C VAL A 15 20.09 35.66 -4.54
N LYS A 16 20.80 36.67 -5.03
CA LYS A 16 21.21 37.84 -4.26
C LYS A 16 20.10 38.88 -4.31
N SER A 17 19.39 39.08 -3.20
CA SER A 17 18.53 40.26 -3.01
C SER A 17 19.34 41.31 -2.25
N THR A 18 19.44 42.52 -2.79
CA THR A 18 20.08 43.64 -2.11
C THR A 18 19.12 44.80 -2.06
N LYS A 19 18.72 45.23 -0.86
CA LYS A 19 17.91 46.43 -0.64
C LYS A 19 18.64 47.40 0.28
N ILE A 20 18.44 48.70 0.01
CA ILE A 20 18.97 49.80 0.81
C ILE A 20 17.77 50.46 1.49
N ARG A 21 17.78 50.50 2.83
CA ARG A 21 16.75 51.21 3.60
C ARG A 21 17.44 51.96 4.75
N ASN A 22 17.17 53.27 4.84
CA ASN A 22 17.80 54.18 5.82
C ASN A 22 19.34 54.13 5.82
N GLY A 23 19.96 54.14 4.64
CA GLY A 23 21.43 54.15 4.49
C GLY A 23 22.15 52.83 4.80
N ARG A 24 21.45 51.81 5.31
CA ARG A 24 22.03 50.47 5.54
C ARG A 24 21.73 49.55 4.36
N LYS A 25 22.79 48.97 3.78
CA LYS A 25 22.74 48.01 2.68
C LYS A 25 22.64 46.60 3.27
N ARG A 26 21.48 45.95 3.14
CA ARG A 26 21.31 44.56 3.57
C ARG A 26 21.24 43.66 2.34
N THR A 27 22.08 42.63 2.33
CA THR A 27 22.14 41.65 1.25
C THR A 27 21.67 40.32 1.80
N THR A 28 20.54 39.83 1.29
CA THR A 28 19.98 38.54 1.68
C THR A 28 20.22 37.55 0.56
N TYR A 29 20.80 36.39 0.89
CA TYR A 29 20.97 35.30 -0.06
C TYR A 29 19.83 34.31 0.08
N VAL A 30 18.94 34.26 -0.91
CA VAL A 30 17.90 33.23 -0.99
C VAL A 30 18.51 32.01 -1.67
N GLN A 31 18.63 30.90 -0.95
CA GLN A 31 18.96 29.61 -1.57
C GLN A 31 17.67 28.99 -2.12
N PRO A 32 17.59 28.65 -3.42
CA PRO A 32 16.40 28.00 -3.97
C PRO A 32 16.09 26.63 -3.34
N PHE A 33 17.10 25.99 -2.74
CA PHE A 33 17.00 24.75 -1.98
C PHE A 33 18.10 24.72 -0.92
N MET A 34 17.80 24.26 0.29
CA MET A 34 18.78 24.14 1.39
C MET A 34 19.93 23.23 0.94
N SER A 35 21.07 23.84 0.63
CA SER A 35 22.32 23.15 0.36
C SER A 35 23.26 23.35 1.56
N SER A 36 23.58 22.27 2.27
CA SER A 36 24.75 22.26 3.14
C SER A 36 25.92 21.61 2.40
N SER A 37 27.02 22.33 2.38
CA SER A 37 28.28 21.96 1.77
C SER A 37 28.88 20.74 2.45
N SER A 38 28.96 19.60 1.76
CA SER A 38 30.00 18.58 1.96
C SER A 38 29.90 17.44 0.94
N GLN A 39 31.01 17.20 0.25
CA GLN A 39 31.40 15.96 -0.47
C GLN A 39 30.83 15.74 -1.89
N SER A 40 31.54 16.29 -2.88
CA SER A 40 31.76 15.61 -4.16
C SER A 40 33.01 14.76 -4.08
N LYS A 41 32.88 13.44 -4.15
CA LYS A 41 33.87 12.50 -4.69
C LYS A 41 33.13 11.17 -4.82
N TYR A 42 32.68 10.89 -6.04
CA TYR A 42 32.32 9.60 -6.65
C TYR A 42 31.21 9.88 -7.65
N LEU A 43 31.61 10.14 -8.89
CA LEU A 43 30.89 9.96 -10.15
C LEU A 43 31.87 10.43 -11.22
N LYS A 44 32.77 9.53 -11.65
CA LYS A 44 33.45 9.67 -12.93
C LYS A 44 32.52 9.09 -13.99
N ASN A 45 32.36 9.87 -15.05
CA ASN A 45 31.65 9.61 -16.29
C ASN A 45 31.76 8.16 -16.79
N GLU A 46 30.62 7.54 -17.01
CA GLU A 46 30.40 6.75 -18.23
C GLU A 46 29.27 7.43 -19.00
N SER A 47 29.62 7.92 -20.18
CA SER A 47 28.74 8.48 -21.19
C SER A 47 27.85 7.37 -21.76
N PHE A 48 26.56 7.40 -21.48
CA PHE A 48 25.58 6.64 -22.25
C PHE A 48 25.07 7.50 -23.40
N SER A 49 25.59 7.26 -24.60
CA SER A 49 24.93 7.61 -25.86
C SER A 49 23.72 6.70 -26.06
N PRO A 50 22.56 7.21 -26.52
CA PRO A 50 21.45 6.37 -26.93
C PRO A 50 21.72 5.82 -28.33
N CYS A 51 22.16 4.57 -28.42
CA CYS A 51 22.17 3.84 -29.69
C CYS A 51 20.83 3.09 -29.83
N ILE A 52 20.00 3.60 -30.74
CA ILE A 52 18.87 2.88 -31.33
C ILE A 52 19.35 2.35 -32.70
N SER A 53 19.39 1.04 -32.82
CA SER A 53 19.37 0.21 -34.03
C SER A 53 19.01 -1.18 -33.51
N GLY A 54 17.84 -1.77 -33.76
CA GLY A 54 17.21 -2.07 -35.04
C GLY A 54 17.29 -3.59 -35.23
N ASP A 55 16.15 -4.23 -35.53
CA ASP A 55 15.93 -5.64 -35.94
C ASP A 55 15.67 -6.62 -34.76
N GLU A 56 14.43 -6.79 -34.28
CA GLU A 56 13.27 -7.57 -34.81
C GLU A 56 13.42 -9.10 -34.72
N ASP A 57 12.63 -9.73 -33.82
CA ASP A 57 11.62 -10.74 -34.19
C ASP A 57 10.80 -11.28 -32.98
N GLU A 58 9.52 -10.92 -33.00
CA GLU A 58 8.24 -11.60 -32.64
C GLU A 58 8.19 -12.67 -31.51
N SER A 59 7.21 -12.71 -30.59
CA SER A 59 5.79 -12.33 -30.70
C SER A 59 5.17 -12.03 -29.33
N SER A 60 4.61 -10.83 -29.21
CA SER A 60 3.68 -10.40 -28.15
C SER A 60 2.30 -10.24 -28.79
N LYS A 61 1.29 -10.97 -28.28
CA LYS A 61 -0.11 -10.63 -28.52
C LYS A 61 -0.57 -9.77 -27.35
N GLU A 62 -0.53 -8.46 -27.57
CA GLU A 62 -1.24 -7.45 -26.79
C GLU A 62 -2.71 -7.39 -27.24
N ASP A 63 -3.55 -7.03 -26.28
CA ASP A 63 -4.99 -6.89 -26.41
C ASP A 63 -5.37 -5.75 -27.36
N ASN A 64 -5.99 -6.12 -28.48
CA ASN A 64 -6.68 -5.19 -29.36
C ASN A 64 -7.99 -4.72 -28.72
N PHE A 65 -7.98 -3.48 -28.24
CA PHE A 65 -9.19 -2.67 -28.12
C PHE A 65 -9.67 -2.36 -29.55
N VAL A 66 -10.67 -3.11 -30.02
CA VAL A 66 -11.29 -2.89 -31.34
C VAL A 66 -11.95 -1.52 -31.33
N THR A 67 -11.34 -0.57 -32.04
CA THR A 67 -12.06 0.57 -32.60
C THR A 67 -12.14 0.30 -34.10
N ASP A 68 -13.37 0.11 -34.59
CA ASP A 68 -13.65 -0.07 -36.01
C ASP A 68 -13.16 1.14 -36.79
N SER A 69 -12.09 0.95 -37.57
CA SER A 69 -11.64 1.89 -38.59
C SER A 69 -12.39 1.61 -39.89
N VAL A 70 -13.58 2.19 -40.03
CA VAL A 70 -14.08 2.51 -41.37
C VAL A 70 -13.44 3.84 -41.77
N ASN A 71 -12.49 3.76 -42.70
CA ASN A 71 -12.00 4.92 -43.44
C ASN A 71 -13.17 5.65 -44.11
N LYS A 72 -13.59 6.77 -43.53
CA LYS A 72 -14.19 7.89 -44.26
C LYS A 72 -13.52 9.17 -43.81
N THR A 73 -12.86 9.79 -44.76
CA THR A 73 -12.18 11.07 -44.69
C THR A 73 -13.15 12.21 -44.36
N ASN A 74 -12.63 13.14 -43.56
CA ASN A 74 -13.06 14.53 -43.35
C ASN A 74 -14.47 14.75 -42.78
N ASP A 75 -14.56 14.92 -41.45
CA ASP A 75 -15.38 15.99 -40.87
C ASP A 75 -15.01 16.31 -39.40
N ASP A 76 -15.26 17.55 -38.99
CA ASP A 76 -14.89 18.22 -37.74
C ASP A 76 -15.05 17.41 -36.44
N SER A 77 -13.95 17.05 -35.76
CA SER A 77 -14.02 16.50 -34.40
C SER A 77 -14.04 17.60 -33.33
N LYS A 78 -15.20 17.79 -32.70
CA LYS A 78 -15.38 18.69 -31.55
C LYS A 78 -14.40 18.33 -30.42
N ARG A 79 -13.50 19.26 -30.09
CA ARG A 79 -12.56 19.15 -28.95
C ARG A 79 -13.30 18.83 -27.66
N SER A 80 -12.71 17.98 -26.82
CA SER A 80 -13.33 17.60 -25.54
C SER A 80 -13.27 18.77 -24.53
N LYS A 81 -14.24 18.82 -23.60
CA LYS A 81 -14.25 19.82 -22.51
C LYS A 81 -12.96 19.79 -21.68
N TYR A 82 -12.36 18.62 -21.49
CA TYR A 82 -11.11 18.46 -20.77
C TYR A 82 -9.93 19.10 -21.52
N GLN A 83 -9.83 18.88 -22.83
CA GLN A 83 -8.75 19.45 -23.65
C GLN A 83 -8.80 20.98 -23.64
N THR A 84 -9.99 21.55 -23.83
CA THR A 84 -10.18 23.01 -23.83
C THR A 84 -9.85 23.61 -22.46
N MET A 85 -10.26 22.95 -21.37
CA MET A 85 -9.92 23.38 -20.00
C MET A 85 -8.41 23.30 -19.75
N LYS A 86 -7.76 22.23 -20.21
CA LYS A 86 -6.32 22.01 -20.03
C LYS A 86 -5.49 23.01 -20.81
N GLU A 87 -5.87 23.34 -22.04
CA GLU A 87 -5.22 24.38 -22.84
C GLU A 87 -5.34 25.75 -22.19
N LYS A 88 -6.53 26.08 -21.64
CA LYS A 88 -6.72 27.33 -20.91
C LYS A 88 -5.88 27.38 -19.62
N GLU A 89 -5.79 26.27 -18.90
CA GLU A 89 -4.96 26.15 -17.71
C GLU A 89 -3.47 26.30 -18.05
N LEU A 90 -2.99 25.59 -19.08
CA LEU A 90 -1.61 25.66 -19.55
C LEU A 90 -1.26 27.07 -20.04
N GLY A 91 -2.13 27.70 -20.83
CA GLY A 91 -1.94 29.09 -21.24
C GLY A 91 -1.87 30.04 -20.04
N ALA A 92 -2.65 29.80 -18.98
CA ALA A 92 -2.55 30.55 -17.73
C ALA A 92 -1.23 30.29 -16.98
N TRP A 93 -0.75 29.05 -16.94
CA TRP A 93 0.58 28.70 -16.38
C TRP A 93 1.74 29.24 -17.24
N ASP A 94 1.59 29.33 -18.56
CA ASP A 94 2.60 29.92 -19.44
C ASP A 94 2.67 31.44 -19.23
N THR A 95 1.57 32.07 -18.82
CA THR A 95 1.57 33.44 -18.31
C THR A 95 2.08 33.59 -16.87
N PHE A 96 2.47 32.50 -16.16
CA PHE A 96 3.16 32.63 -14.87
C PHE A 96 4.53 33.28 -15.08
N SER A 97 4.54 34.59 -14.86
CA SER A 97 5.70 35.45 -15.03
C SER A 97 6.83 35.15 -14.02
N PRO A 98 8.10 35.42 -14.37
CA PRO A 98 9.19 35.59 -13.41
C PRO A 98 8.84 36.48 -12.22
N GLU A 99 7.84 37.36 -12.35
CA GLU A 99 7.29 38.16 -11.27
C GLU A 99 6.60 37.33 -10.17
N VAL A 100 5.92 36.22 -10.48
CA VAL A 100 5.33 35.36 -9.44
C VAL A 100 6.43 34.63 -8.66
N ILE A 101 7.47 34.17 -9.37
CA ILE A 101 8.66 33.60 -8.75
C ILE A 101 9.34 34.65 -7.87
N ARG A 102 9.43 35.91 -8.33
CA ARG A 102 9.94 37.03 -7.55
C ARG A 102 9.09 37.30 -6.31
N LYS A 103 7.76 37.34 -6.42
CA LYS A 103 6.84 37.51 -5.28
C LYS A 103 6.93 36.35 -4.29
N TYR A 104 7.07 35.12 -4.78
CA TYR A 104 7.33 33.96 -3.91
C TYR A 104 8.69 34.06 -3.20
N ALA A 105 9.72 34.57 -3.87
CA ALA A 105 11.02 34.83 -3.25
C ALA A 105 10.98 36.02 -2.27
N GLU A 106 10.20 37.06 -2.57
CA GLU A 106 9.97 38.23 -1.70
C GLU A 106 9.30 37.84 -0.39
N LYS A 107 8.53 36.74 -0.34
CA LYS A 107 8.04 36.16 0.92
C LYS A 107 9.16 36.01 1.94
N PHE A 108 10.35 35.56 1.54
CA PHE A 108 11.52 35.39 2.42
C PHE A 108 12.19 36.72 2.81
N ASP A 109 11.99 37.77 2.02
CA ASP A 109 12.43 39.14 2.33
C ASP A 109 11.45 39.81 3.31
N GLU A 110 10.15 39.49 3.21
CA GLU A 110 9.09 39.84 4.16
C GLU A 110 9.10 38.98 5.45
N MET A 111 9.81 37.85 5.46
CA MET A 111 10.10 37.04 6.66
C MET A 111 11.05 37.72 7.65
N LEU A 112 11.39 38.98 7.43
CA LEU A 112 12.08 39.82 8.39
C LEU A 112 11.09 40.66 9.20
N PRO A 113 10.25 40.10 10.12
CA PRO A 113 9.77 40.90 11.22
C PRO A 113 11.01 41.37 11.98
N THR A 114 11.23 42.67 11.92
CA THR A 114 12.25 43.36 12.71
C THR A 114 11.88 43.39 14.18
N ILE A 115 10.87 42.63 14.63
CA ILE A 115 10.38 42.58 16.00
C ILE A 115 10.06 41.12 16.39
N CYS A 116 10.34 40.77 17.64
CA CYS A 116 9.87 39.51 18.21
C CYS A 116 8.34 39.55 18.36
N VAL A 117 7.62 38.53 17.89
CA VAL A 117 6.14 38.48 18.01
C VAL A 117 5.63 38.40 19.47
N ILE A 118 6.51 38.06 20.42
CA ILE A 118 6.15 37.88 21.83
C ILE A 118 6.51 39.09 22.69
N CYS A 119 7.74 39.60 22.56
CA CYS A 119 8.25 40.69 23.42
C CYS A 119 8.43 42.00 22.67
N GLU A 120 8.03 42.07 21.40
CA GLU A 120 8.06 43.25 20.52
C GLU A 120 9.45 43.89 20.33
N THR A 121 10.50 43.27 20.87
CA THR A 121 11.87 43.77 20.81
C THR A 121 12.38 43.75 19.39
N LYS A 122 13.06 44.83 18.98
CA LYS A 122 13.59 44.97 17.64
C LYS A 122 14.73 43.96 17.38
N LEU A 123 14.55 43.07 16.40
CA LEU A 123 15.51 42.04 16.02
C LEU A 123 16.43 42.59 14.91
N LEU A 124 17.66 42.94 15.28
CA LEU A 124 18.68 43.41 14.33
C LEU A 124 19.54 42.25 13.80
N GLU A 125 19.86 41.28 14.67
CA GLU A 125 20.68 40.08 14.43
C GLU A 125 20.12 38.90 15.22
N ASN A 126 20.50 37.66 14.87
CA ASN A 126 20.11 36.41 15.56
C ASN A 126 18.59 36.22 15.70
N CYS A 127 17.86 36.49 14.61
CA CYS A 127 16.41 36.35 14.55
C CYS A 127 16.04 34.87 14.37
N VAL A 128 15.16 34.34 15.23
CA VAL A 128 14.71 32.95 15.12
C VAL A 128 13.34 32.91 14.44
N TRP A 129 13.24 32.22 13.32
CA TRP A 129 12.01 31.97 12.58
C TRP A 129 11.51 30.55 12.82
N CYS A 130 10.24 30.39 13.18
CA CYS A 130 9.61 29.08 13.21
C CYS A 130 8.71 28.89 11.99
N LYS A 131 9.08 27.96 11.11
CA LYS A 131 8.29 27.63 9.91
C LYS A 131 6.91 27.06 10.26
N THR A 132 6.81 26.35 11.39
CA THR A 132 5.57 25.71 11.83
C THR A 132 4.58 26.73 12.43
N CYS A 133 5.07 27.74 13.15
CA CYS A 133 4.22 28.80 13.73
C CYS A 133 3.70 29.81 12.70
N GLY A 134 4.25 29.81 11.49
CA GLY A 134 3.74 30.61 10.38
C GLY A 134 4.83 31.27 9.54
N PRO A 135 4.46 31.75 8.34
CA PRO A 135 5.42 32.32 7.40
C PRO A 135 5.98 33.68 7.83
N ARG A 136 5.45 34.36 8.84
CA ARG A 136 5.93 35.68 9.29
C ARG A 136 6.20 35.74 10.78
N THR A 137 6.39 34.58 11.41
CA THR A 137 6.45 34.47 12.86
C THR A 137 7.90 34.35 13.32
N THR A 138 8.49 35.45 13.77
CA THR A 138 9.86 35.47 14.31
C THR A 138 9.91 35.84 15.79
N TYR A 139 11.00 35.40 16.40
CA TYR A 139 11.23 35.45 17.84
C TYR A 139 12.67 35.90 18.09
N CYS A 140 12.90 36.59 19.21
CA CYS A 140 14.25 36.59 19.79
C CYS A 140 14.56 35.19 20.33
N SER A 141 15.83 34.82 20.44
CA SER A 141 16.24 33.48 20.89
C SER A 141 15.63 33.09 22.25
N GLY A 142 15.52 34.04 23.18
CA GLY A 142 14.88 33.81 24.49
C GLY A 142 13.39 33.50 24.38
N CYS A 143 12.64 34.24 23.56
CA CYS A 143 11.21 33.95 23.33
C CYS A 143 11.01 32.68 22.52
N ALA A 144 11.90 32.38 21.56
CA ALA A 144 11.88 31.15 20.80
C ALA A 144 11.95 29.95 21.73
N VAL A 145 12.94 29.91 22.63
CA VAL A 145 13.09 28.85 23.63
C VAL A 145 11.89 28.83 24.59
N LYS A 146 11.45 29.97 25.11
CA LYS A 146 10.34 30.06 26.08
C LYS A 146 9.01 29.52 25.53
N ILE A 147 8.67 29.82 24.28
CA ILE A 147 7.43 29.37 23.64
C ILE A 147 7.58 27.92 23.17
N HIS A 148 8.67 27.61 22.47
CA HIS A 148 8.81 26.31 21.83
C HIS A 148 9.19 25.19 22.78
N LYS A 149 9.66 25.47 24.01
CA LYS A 149 9.83 24.41 25.03
C LYS A 149 8.54 23.63 25.30
N HIS A 150 7.36 24.22 25.02
CA HIS A 150 6.05 23.59 25.15
C HIS A 150 5.47 23.11 23.80
N MET A 151 6.15 23.39 22.69
CA MET A 151 5.74 23.02 21.33
C MET A 151 6.89 22.21 20.70
N PRO A 152 7.11 20.97 21.19
CA PRO A 152 8.21 20.15 20.71
C PRO A 152 8.10 19.92 19.20
N PHE A 153 9.26 19.74 18.57
CA PHE A 153 9.40 19.35 17.15
C PHE A 153 9.05 20.39 16.08
N HIS A 154 8.68 21.60 16.50
CA HIS A 154 8.60 22.73 15.57
C HIS A 154 9.93 22.94 14.82
N CYS A 155 9.83 23.40 13.57
CA CYS A 155 10.98 23.65 12.71
C CYS A 155 11.48 25.09 12.89
N LEU A 156 12.50 25.31 13.72
CA LEU A 156 13.09 26.63 13.95
C LEU A 156 14.39 26.83 13.16
N TYR A 157 14.57 28.04 12.66
CA TYR A 157 15.77 28.48 11.96
C TYR A 157 16.27 29.81 12.51
N GLU A 158 17.55 29.91 12.81
CA GLU A 158 18.22 31.18 13.04
C GLU A 158 18.57 31.80 11.70
N ILE A 159 18.21 33.07 11.53
CA ILE A 159 18.43 33.86 10.33
C ILE A 159 19.66 34.74 10.55
N ASN A 160 20.74 34.41 9.86
CA ASN A 160 22.00 35.16 9.86
C ASN A 160 22.30 35.67 8.43
N ASP A 161 23.29 36.55 8.30
CA ASP A 161 23.66 37.16 7.00
C ASP A 161 24.12 36.13 5.95
N ASP A 162 24.59 34.96 6.41
CA ASP A 162 25.07 33.84 5.61
C ASP A 162 23.98 32.80 5.26
N GLY A 163 22.80 32.87 5.90
CA GLY A 163 21.61 32.07 5.56
C GLY A 163 20.76 31.63 6.75
N PHE A 164 19.96 30.59 6.52
CA PHE A 164 19.13 29.95 7.54
C PHE A 164 19.87 28.76 8.14
N HIS A 165 20.07 28.78 9.45
CA HIS A 165 20.69 27.70 10.22
C HIS A 165 19.66 27.07 11.14
N GLU A 166 19.72 25.77 11.37
CA GLU A 166 18.76 25.08 12.25
C GLU A 166 18.93 25.56 13.70
N PHE A 167 17.86 26.04 14.33
CA PHE A 167 17.87 26.49 15.72
C PHE A 167 17.34 25.38 16.62
N GLN A 168 18.21 24.80 17.43
CA GLN A 168 17.85 23.70 18.33
C GLN A 168 17.35 24.24 19.67
N VAL A 169 16.19 23.74 20.10
CA VAL A 169 15.68 23.94 21.45
C VAL A 169 15.92 22.63 22.20
N ASN A 170 16.52 22.70 23.38
CA ASN A 170 16.62 21.55 24.27
C ASN A 170 15.23 21.30 24.87
N TYR A 171 14.56 20.26 24.40
CA TYR A 171 13.24 19.90 24.90
C TYR A 171 13.36 19.00 26.13
N GLU A 172 12.61 19.33 27.18
CA GLU A 172 12.40 18.45 28.33
C GLU A 172 11.00 17.84 28.22
N LEU A 173 10.93 16.52 28.04
CA LEU A 173 9.67 15.80 27.87
C LEU A 173 9.39 14.94 29.11
N LYS A 174 8.23 15.18 29.72
CA LYS A 174 7.71 14.42 30.86
C LYS A 174 6.33 13.90 30.51
N SER A 175 6.08 12.61 30.75
CA SER A 175 4.74 12.05 30.67
C SER A 175 3.92 12.52 31.88
N LYS A 176 2.59 12.32 31.85
CA LYS A 176 1.74 12.59 33.02
C LYS A 176 2.28 11.86 34.27
N HIS A 177 2.73 10.62 34.12
CA HIS A 177 3.34 9.86 35.19
C HIS A 177 4.68 10.45 35.63
N THR A 178 5.64 10.62 34.71
CA THR A 178 7.00 11.06 35.07
C THR A 178 7.06 12.51 35.53
N SER A 179 6.03 13.31 35.26
CA SER A 179 5.86 14.65 35.85
C SER A 179 5.52 14.63 37.35
N GLN A 180 4.94 13.54 37.84
CA GLN A 180 4.50 13.36 39.23
C GLN A 180 5.41 12.40 40.03
N CYS A 181 6.29 11.66 39.34
CA CYS A 181 7.18 10.69 39.96
C CYS A 181 8.46 11.36 40.49
N LEU A 182 8.69 11.26 41.81
CA LEU A 182 9.86 11.82 42.50
C LEU A 182 11.19 11.19 42.05
N TYR A 183 11.14 9.96 41.52
CA TYR A 183 12.31 9.21 41.07
C TYR A 183 12.57 9.35 39.56
N ALA A 184 11.82 10.20 38.86
CA ALA A 184 11.99 10.40 37.43
C ALA A 184 13.34 11.07 37.12
N LYS A 185 14.15 10.42 36.28
CA LYS A 185 15.47 10.89 35.85
C LYS A 185 15.48 11.18 34.35
N PRO A 186 16.08 12.31 33.94
CA PRO A 186 16.23 12.64 32.53
C PRO A 186 17.26 11.73 31.85
N ARG A 187 16.99 11.36 30.59
CA ARG A 187 17.96 10.79 29.66
C ARG A 187 17.89 11.55 28.34
N LEU A 188 19.05 11.83 27.76
CA LEU A 188 19.14 12.51 26.47
C LEU A 188 18.96 11.51 25.33
N LEU A 189 17.91 11.68 24.54
CA LEU A 189 17.57 10.82 23.41
C LEU A 189 17.50 11.65 22.12
N THR A 190 17.79 11.01 20.99
CA THR A 190 17.48 11.58 19.67
C THR A 190 16.04 11.26 19.28
N VAL A 191 15.22 12.29 19.05
CA VAL A 191 13.84 12.14 18.58
C VAL A 191 13.73 12.50 17.11
N ILE A 192 13.16 11.63 16.29
CA ILE A 192 12.78 11.94 14.91
C ILE A 192 11.31 12.37 14.88
N SER A 193 11.05 13.63 14.52
CA SER A 193 9.70 14.20 14.49
C SER A 193 8.88 13.78 13.28
N GLU A 194 7.58 14.07 13.31
CA GLU A 194 6.61 13.90 12.23
C GLU A 194 7.02 14.57 10.91
N THR A 195 7.82 15.64 10.99
CA THR A 195 8.33 16.31 9.79
C THR A 195 9.59 15.66 9.22
N GLY A 196 10.20 14.72 9.93
CA GLY A 196 11.49 14.10 9.64
C GLY A 196 12.69 14.89 10.14
N LEU A 197 12.53 15.83 11.07
CA LEU A 197 13.67 16.46 11.76
C LEU A 197 14.15 15.57 12.90
N HIS A 198 15.43 15.73 13.27
CA HIS A 198 15.96 15.10 14.46
C HIS A 198 16.18 16.17 15.53
N HIS A 199 15.85 15.84 16.78
CA HIS A 199 15.98 16.72 17.93
C HIS A 199 16.70 15.98 19.05
N GLN A 200 17.49 16.69 19.84
CA GLN A 200 18.00 16.18 21.10
C GLN A 200 17.04 16.56 22.22
N CYS A 201 16.44 15.56 22.86
CA CYS A 201 15.41 15.75 23.88
C CYS A 201 15.81 15.05 25.17
N SER A 202 15.68 15.75 26.29
CA SER A 202 15.81 15.20 27.64
C SER A 202 14.46 14.60 28.04
N ILE A 203 14.34 13.27 27.95
CA ILE A 203 13.11 12.54 28.28
C ILE A 203 13.25 11.93 29.68
N TYR A 204 12.24 12.13 30.51
CA TYR A 204 12.24 11.63 31.89
C TYR A 204 11.67 10.22 31.97
N PHE A 205 12.40 9.33 32.64
CA PHE A 205 12.03 7.93 32.88
C PHE A 205 12.14 7.59 34.37
N CYS A 206 11.46 6.56 34.83
CA CYS A 206 11.55 6.06 36.20
C CYS A 206 11.41 4.53 36.24
N GLU A 207 11.66 3.92 37.39
CA GLU A 207 11.53 2.46 37.57
C GLU A 207 10.07 2.00 37.77
N CYS A 208 9.12 2.93 37.94
CA CYS A 208 7.71 2.61 38.17
C CYS A 208 6.98 2.10 36.92
N GLU A 209 7.46 2.42 35.72
CA GLU A 209 6.89 1.99 34.44
C GLU A 209 8.00 1.68 33.44
N SER A 210 7.70 0.89 32.42
CA SER A 210 8.68 0.56 31.39
C SER A 210 9.02 1.77 30.50
N ASP A 211 10.24 1.80 29.96
CA ASP A 211 10.67 2.84 29.00
C ASP A 211 9.70 2.97 27.82
N LEU A 212 9.17 1.84 27.32
CA LEU A 212 8.23 1.80 26.22
C LEU A 212 6.92 2.50 26.58
N GLU A 213 6.37 2.23 27.76
CA GLU A 213 5.15 2.85 28.25
C GLU A 213 5.29 4.38 28.39
N THR A 214 6.40 4.86 28.96
CA THR A 214 6.69 6.30 29.04
C THR A 214 6.70 6.94 27.65
N LEU A 215 7.35 6.29 26.67
CA LEU A 215 7.43 6.80 25.29
C LEU A 215 6.08 6.80 24.58
N LEU A 216 5.26 5.74 24.76
CA LEU A 216 3.90 5.69 24.22
C LEU A 216 3.03 6.82 24.76
N ARG A 217 3.15 7.16 26.06
CA ARG A 217 2.45 8.32 26.66
C ARG A 217 2.89 9.66 26.08
N LEU A 218 4.03 9.72 25.41
CA LEU A 218 4.59 10.89 24.74
C LEU A 218 4.39 10.86 23.22
N ASP A 219 3.64 9.88 22.69
CA ASP A 219 3.46 9.65 21.25
C ASP A 219 4.76 9.35 20.48
N LEU A 220 5.68 8.65 21.16
CA LEU A 220 6.99 8.27 20.64
C LEU A 220 7.14 6.75 20.62
N TRP A 221 7.75 6.25 19.56
CA TRP A 221 8.06 4.84 19.37
C TRP A 221 9.59 4.60 19.43
N PRO A 222 10.06 3.65 20.24
CA PRO A 222 11.49 3.38 20.34
C PRO A 222 12.04 2.56 19.16
N VAL A 223 13.26 2.89 18.73
CA VAL A 223 14.00 2.08 17.75
C VAL A 223 14.45 0.75 18.35
N THR A 224 14.74 0.73 19.65
CA THR A 224 15.11 -0.48 20.41
C THR A 224 14.32 -0.55 21.71
N PRO A 225 13.83 -1.73 22.12
CA PRO A 225 12.90 -1.86 23.24
C PRO A 225 13.54 -1.58 24.62
N ILE A 226 14.85 -1.76 24.75
CA ILE A 226 15.57 -1.60 26.01
C ILE A 226 16.52 -0.41 25.89
N LYS A 227 16.41 0.56 26.81
CA LYS A 227 17.26 1.76 26.88
C LYS A 227 17.46 2.44 25.51
N PRO A 228 16.37 2.91 24.88
CA PRO A 228 16.44 3.51 23.54
C PRO A 228 17.29 4.78 23.55
N ASN A 229 18.18 4.92 22.56
CA ASN A 229 18.92 6.16 22.29
C ASN A 229 18.30 6.97 21.14
N THR A 230 17.40 6.35 20.38
CA THR A 230 16.67 6.98 19.28
C THR A 230 15.22 6.57 19.36
N VAL A 231 14.33 7.52 19.17
CA VAL A 231 12.88 7.34 19.15
C VAL A 231 12.31 8.11 17.95
N VAL A 232 11.15 7.68 17.47
CA VAL A 232 10.49 8.22 16.29
C VAL A 232 9.07 8.58 16.68
N SER A 233 8.57 9.73 16.22
CA SER A 233 7.17 10.09 16.35
C SER A 233 6.27 9.01 15.74
N ILE A 234 5.23 8.63 16.47
CA ILE A 234 4.23 7.66 16.01
C ILE A 234 3.54 8.15 14.73
N ASP A 235 3.26 9.45 14.62
CA ASP A 235 2.72 10.07 13.40
C ASP A 235 3.61 9.86 12.17
N LEU A 236 4.94 9.93 12.32
CA LEU A 236 5.85 9.67 11.20
C LEU A 236 5.73 8.22 10.72
N LEU A 237 5.62 7.28 11.65
CA LEU A 237 5.45 5.86 11.34
C LEU A 237 4.09 5.57 10.69
N HIS A 238 3.02 6.23 11.15
CA HIS A 238 1.71 6.16 10.50
C HIS A 238 1.76 6.70 9.07
N LEU A 239 2.42 7.84 8.84
CA LEU A 239 2.62 8.39 7.51
C LEU A 239 3.38 7.40 6.61
N PHE A 240 4.46 6.81 7.12
CA PHE A 240 5.22 5.80 6.38
C PHE A 240 4.34 4.60 5.99
N ILE A 241 3.63 4.00 6.94
CA ILE A 241 2.80 2.82 6.65
C ILE A 241 1.73 3.17 5.62
N SER A 242 1.05 4.30 5.76
CA SER A 242 0.04 4.75 4.80
C SER A 242 0.61 4.89 3.39
N LEU A 243 1.78 5.53 3.23
CA LEU A 243 2.46 5.65 1.94
C LEU A 243 2.97 4.31 1.41
N GLN A 244 3.39 3.39 2.28
CA GLN A 244 3.79 2.05 1.86
C GLN A 244 2.60 1.24 1.37
N LEU A 245 1.43 1.34 2.00
CA LEU A 245 0.25 0.58 1.61
C LEU A 245 -0.45 1.18 0.38
N GLU A 246 -0.52 2.51 0.26
CA GLU A 246 -1.14 3.19 -0.88
C GLU A 246 -0.18 3.43 -2.04
N GLY A 247 1.01 3.95 -1.76
CA GLY A 247 2.03 4.31 -2.75
C GLY A 247 3.06 3.22 -3.04
N LYS A 248 3.07 2.11 -2.29
CA LYS A 248 3.98 0.96 -2.47
C LYS A 248 5.43 1.39 -2.53
N ILE A 249 5.77 2.31 -1.63
CA ILE A 249 7.13 2.78 -1.44
C ILE A 249 7.89 1.82 -0.51
N SER A 250 9.19 1.62 -0.79
CA SER A 250 10.05 0.93 0.15
C SER A 250 10.38 1.84 1.32
N PHE A 251 10.68 1.25 2.48
CA PHE A 251 11.15 2.01 3.64
C PHE A 251 12.41 2.82 3.32
N HIS A 252 13.31 2.25 2.51
CA HIS A 252 14.48 2.95 1.99
C HIS A 252 14.14 4.21 1.19
N SER A 253 13.20 4.11 0.26
CA SER A 253 12.74 5.24 -0.56
C SER A 253 12.04 6.30 0.27
N PHE A 254 11.29 5.89 1.29
CA PHE A 254 10.69 6.81 2.25
C PHE A 254 11.77 7.60 3.00
N CYS A 255 12.80 6.91 3.50
CA CYS A 255 13.91 7.54 4.20
C CYS A 255 14.71 8.49 3.30
N ASP A 256 14.95 8.12 2.04
CA ASP A 256 15.55 9.01 1.04
C ASP A 256 14.66 10.23 0.80
N GLY A 257 13.36 10.03 0.59
CA GLY A 257 12.40 11.12 0.39
C GLY A 257 12.39 12.12 1.55
N LEU A 258 12.43 11.64 2.80
CA LEU A 258 12.56 12.48 3.99
C LEU A 258 13.89 13.25 4.02
N ALA A 259 15.01 12.57 3.71
CA ALA A 259 16.31 13.21 3.65
C ALA A 259 16.32 14.32 2.59
N TRP A 260 15.84 14.05 1.37
CA TRP A 260 15.75 15.01 0.28
C TRP A 260 14.83 16.19 0.59
N LYS A 261 13.69 15.95 1.22
CA LYS A 261 12.76 17.00 1.67
C LYS A 261 13.43 18.02 2.60
N LYS A 262 14.44 17.59 3.37
CA LYS A 262 15.17 18.42 4.32
C LYS A 262 16.48 19.02 3.77
N GLY A 263 16.81 18.76 2.50
CA GLY A 263 18.03 19.24 1.85
C GLY A 263 18.90 18.10 1.35
N MET A 264 19.76 18.37 0.37
CA MET A 264 20.64 17.35 -0.24
C MET A 264 21.49 16.63 0.82
N GLY A 265 21.24 15.34 1.04
CA GLY A 265 22.14 14.46 1.76
C GLY A 265 22.30 14.75 3.25
N ASN A 266 21.20 14.88 4.01
CA ASN A 266 21.28 14.85 5.48
C ASN A 266 21.78 13.46 5.95
N THR A 267 23.11 13.27 5.92
CA THR A 267 23.81 12.02 6.27
C THR A 267 23.54 11.63 7.71
N VAL A 268 23.29 12.60 8.58
CA VAL A 268 22.96 12.40 9.98
C VAL A 268 21.58 11.77 10.11
N LEU A 269 20.54 12.36 9.51
CA LEU A 269 19.20 11.78 9.45
C LEU A 269 19.25 10.39 8.80
N ARG A 270 19.98 10.25 7.70
CA ARG A 270 20.17 8.96 7.03
C ARG A 270 20.79 7.91 7.95
N ARG A 271 21.76 8.26 8.81
CA ARG A 271 22.32 7.33 9.81
C ARG A 271 21.29 6.89 10.84
N TYR A 272 20.43 7.79 11.32
CA TYR A 272 19.34 7.42 12.24
C TYR A 272 18.29 6.55 11.56
N LEU A 273 17.88 6.91 10.34
CA LEU A 273 16.91 6.15 9.54
C LEU A 273 17.46 4.78 9.12
N ASN A 274 18.75 4.67 8.79
CA ASN A 274 19.40 3.38 8.50
C ASN A 274 19.43 2.45 9.73
N ARG A 275 19.34 2.98 10.95
CA ARG A 275 19.16 2.13 12.15
C ARG A 275 17.75 1.54 12.21
N LEU A 276 16.74 2.30 11.80
CA LEU A 276 15.38 1.77 11.65
C LEU A 276 15.35 0.62 10.64
N GLU A 277 16.08 0.72 9.53
CA GLU A 277 16.16 -0.33 8.50
C GLU A 277 16.76 -1.64 9.01
N LYS A 278 17.67 -1.54 10.00
CA LYS A 278 18.42 -2.68 10.53
C LYS A 278 17.80 -3.29 11.78
N THR A 279 16.73 -2.70 12.29
CA THR A 279 16.02 -3.16 13.49
C THR A 279 14.63 -3.62 13.10
N ASP A 280 14.03 -4.44 13.96
CA ASP A 280 12.64 -4.89 13.77
C ASP A 280 11.60 -3.83 14.18
N THR A 281 12.02 -2.59 14.46
CA THR A 281 11.16 -1.54 15.02
C THR A 281 9.90 -1.27 14.19
N ILE A 282 10.02 -1.31 12.86
CA ILE A 282 8.90 -1.10 11.94
C ILE A 282 7.89 -2.24 12.04
N ASP A 283 8.34 -3.48 12.07
CA ASP A 283 7.45 -4.64 12.19
C ASP A 283 6.81 -4.72 13.58
N GLN A 284 7.58 -4.39 14.63
CA GLN A 284 7.05 -4.27 15.99
C GLN A 284 5.96 -3.20 16.07
N PHE A 285 6.16 -2.05 15.44
CA PHE A 285 5.14 -1.01 15.37
C PHE A 285 3.91 -1.45 14.57
N ARG A 286 4.10 -2.15 13.44
CA ARG A 286 3.01 -2.73 12.66
C ARG A 286 2.20 -3.72 13.48
N ASN A 287 2.86 -4.60 14.21
CA ASN A 287 2.22 -5.55 15.11
C ASN A 287 1.44 -4.84 16.24
N PHE A 288 2.06 -3.86 16.90
CA PHE A 288 1.38 -3.03 17.90
C PHE A 288 0.12 -2.37 17.32
N ARG A 289 0.22 -1.78 16.12
CA ARG A 289 -0.92 -1.17 15.44
C ARG A 289 -2.01 -2.20 15.11
N ARG A 290 -1.67 -3.40 14.64
CA ARG A 290 -2.65 -4.46 14.38
C ARG A 290 -3.36 -4.90 15.67
N GLN A 291 -2.63 -5.09 16.76
CA GLN A 291 -3.21 -5.44 18.06
C GLN A 291 -4.14 -4.34 18.57
N LEU A 292 -3.75 -3.08 18.43
CA LEU A 292 -4.60 -1.94 18.79
C LEU A 292 -5.88 -1.87 17.94
N LEU A 293 -5.76 -2.13 16.64
CA LEU A 293 -6.88 -2.12 15.71
C LEU A 293 -7.85 -3.29 15.94
N ASN A 294 -7.32 -4.46 16.31
CA ASN A 294 -8.11 -5.65 16.60
C ASN A 294 -8.62 -5.69 18.05
N LEU A 295 -8.20 -4.79 18.93
CA LEU A 295 -8.59 -4.69 20.35
C LEU A 295 -8.66 -6.02 21.14
N ARG A 296 -8.07 -7.12 20.66
CA ARG A 296 -8.24 -8.47 21.22
C ARG A 296 -7.77 -8.57 22.67
N SER A 297 -6.78 -7.76 23.04
CA SER A 297 -6.28 -7.69 24.42
C SER A 297 -7.21 -6.97 25.39
N ILE A 298 -8.23 -6.27 24.89
CA ILE A 298 -9.21 -5.50 25.66
C ILE A 298 -10.60 -6.15 25.56
N CYS A 299 -10.95 -6.67 24.39
CA CYS A 299 -12.19 -7.37 24.11
C CYS A 299 -11.87 -8.60 23.25
N GLU A 300 -11.86 -9.78 23.88
CA GLU A 300 -11.48 -11.04 23.22
C GLU A 300 -12.39 -11.37 22.02
N ASP A 301 -13.65 -10.97 22.07
CA ASP A 301 -14.65 -11.22 21.02
C ASP A 301 -14.54 -10.25 19.82
N PHE A 302 -13.70 -9.21 19.89
CA PHE A 302 -13.57 -8.25 18.79
C PHE A 302 -12.68 -8.80 17.68
N THR A 303 -13.29 -9.28 16.61
CA THR A 303 -12.60 -9.76 15.39
C THR A 303 -12.56 -8.72 14.26
N GLY A 304 -12.97 -7.47 14.55
CA GLY A 304 -13.59 -6.52 13.62
C GLY A 304 -12.84 -6.08 12.36
N LEU A 305 -11.59 -6.52 12.13
CA LEU A 305 -10.81 -6.17 10.93
C LEU A 305 -10.19 -7.35 10.19
N GLU A 306 -10.33 -8.58 10.71
CA GLU A 306 -9.82 -9.79 10.03
C GLU A 306 -10.93 -10.60 9.38
N GLU A 307 -12.19 -10.20 9.56
CA GLU A 307 -13.32 -10.84 8.95
C GLU A 307 -14.19 -9.86 8.18
N CYS A 308 -14.80 -10.36 7.11
CA CYS A 308 -15.81 -9.62 6.36
C CYS A 308 -17.06 -9.44 7.21
N ALA A 309 -17.46 -8.19 7.46
CA ALA A 309 -18.70 -7.85 8.19
C ALA A 309 -19.98 -8.19 7.40
N ALA A 310 -19.88 -8.27 6.06
CA ALA A 310 -21.03 -8.53 5.18
C ALA A 310 -21.25 -10.01 4.84
N CYS A 311 -20.31 -10.90 5.19
CA CYS A 311 -20.52 -12.33 4.95
C CYS A 311 -21.44 -12.93 6.02
N PRO A 312 -22.36 -13.84 5.63
CA PRO A 312 -23.07 -14.67 6.60
C PRO A 312 -22.10 -15.39 7.54
N LYS A 313 -22.50 -15.53 8.81
CA LYS A 313 -21.66 -16.10 9.88
C LYS A 313 -22.12 -17.48 10.32
N GLU A 314 -23.42 -17.69 10.44
CA GLU A 314 -24.01 -18.94 10.95
C GLU A 314 -24.84 -19.68 9.90
N ASP A 315 -25.68 -18.96 9.15
CA ASP A 315 -26.61 -19.55 8.18
C ASP A 315 -26.64 -18.73 6.88
N GLY A 316 -26.78 -19.41 5.75
CA GLY A 316 -26.91 -18.82 4.42
C GLY A 316 -25.80 -19.19 3.43
N SER A 317 -25.64 -18.39 2.37
CA SER A 317 -24.70 -18.67 1.28
C SER A 317 -23.42 -17.84 1.36
N VAL A 318 -22.28 -18.51 1.39
CA VAL A 318 -20.95 -17.89 1.33
C VAL A 318 -20.28 -18.21 0.00
N PHE A 319 -19.46 -17.27 -0.47
CA PHE A 319 -18.85 -17.30 -1.80
C PHE A 319 -17.38 -16.94 -1.68
N TYR A 320 -16.50 -17.81 -2.17
CA TYR A 320 -15.05 -17.65 -2.13
C TYR A 320 -14.46 -17.81 -3.53
N CYS A 321 -13.75 -16.78 -3.99
CA CYS A 321 -12.97 -16.82 -5.23
C CYS A 321 -11.54 -17.19 -4.89
N LEU A 322 -10.99 -18.20 -5.55
CA LEU A 322 -9.63 -18.69 -5.39
C LEU A 322 -8.82 -18.34 -6.64
N ASP A 323 -7.57 -17.93 -6.47
CA ASP A 323 -6.66 -17.71 -7.59
C ASP A 323 -5.18 -17.72 -7.13
N ALA A 324 -4.26 -17.84 -8.10
CA ALA A 324 -2.82 -17.85 -7.95
C ALA A 324 -2.15 -16.60 -8.54
N ASN A 325 -1.36 -15.89 -7.74
CA ASN A 325 -0.54 -14.77 -8.17
C ASN A 325 0.95 -15.13 -8.28
N PHE A 326 1.42 -15.35 -9.51
CA PHE A 326 2.82 -15.66 -9.83
C PHE A 326 3.76 -14.44 -9.86
N GLY A 327 3.24 -13.22 -9.70
CA GLY A 327 4.05 -11.99 -9.70
C GLY A 327 4.73 -11.72 -8.36
N LEU A 328 4.21 -12.31 -7.28
CA LEU A 328 4.72 -12.12 -5.92
C LEU A 328 5.71 -13.24 -5.58
N VAL A 329 6.89 -13.19 -6.19
CA VAL A 329 7.98 -14.15 -5.93
C VAL A 329 8.83 -13.73 -4.73
N LEU A 330 9.54 -14.68 -4.11
CA LEU A 330 10.60 -14.44 -3.12
C LEU A 330 11.90 -15.07 -3.60
N LYS A 331 13.00 -14.32 -3.56
CA LYS A 331 14.31 -14.86 -3.91
C LYS A 331 14.85 -15.79 -2.83
N ALA A 332 15.46 -16.89 -3.25
CA ALA A 332 16.13 -17.83 -2.35
C ALA A 332 17.26 -17.16 -1.53
N SER A 333 17.90 -16.12 -2.07
CA SER A 333 18.92 -15.34 -1.35
C SER A 333 18.39 -14.60 -0.11
N ALA A 334 17.09 -14.28 -0.09
CA ALA A 334 16.44 -13.58 1.01
C ALA A 334 15.96 -14.53 2.12
N SER A 335 15.84 -15.83 1.84
CA SER A 335 15.37 -16.87 2.77
C SER A 335 16.42 -17.38 3.76
N LYS A 336 17.46 -16.58 4.04
CA LYS A 336 18.53 -16.96 4.98
C LYS A 336 18.18 -16.69 6.45
N SER A 337 17.14 -15.91 6.72
CA SER A 337 16.71 -15.57 8.08
C SER A 337 15.81 -16.67 8.66
N LYS A 338 16.04 -17.04 9.93
CA LYS A 338 15.18 -17.96 10.72
C LYS A 338 14.11 -17.24 11.54
N LYS A 339 13.96 -15.92 11.37
CA LYS A 339 12.92 -15.15 12.06
C LYS A 339 11.55 -15.63 11.59
N LEU A 340 10.62 -15.85 12.52
CA LEU A 340 9.22 -16.12 12.23
C LEU A 340 8.46 -14.81 12.02
N ALA A 341 7.44 -14.84 11.15
CA ALA A 341 6.51 -13.74 11.00
C ALA A 341 5.83 -13.43 12.33
N MET A 342 5.48 -12.17 12.57
CA MET A 342 4.72 -11.79 13.75
C MET A 342 3.27 -12.24 13.50
N ARG A 343 2.93 -13.48 13.90
CA ARG A 343 1.64 -14.23 13.71
C ARG A 343 0.41 -13.51 14.28
N SER A 344 0.20 -12.28 13.85
CA SER A 344 -0.75 -11.32 14.40
C SER A 344 -1.93 -11.07 13.48
N SER A 345 -1.91 -11.67 12.29
CA SER A 345 -3.02 -11.76 11.36
C SER A 345 -3.19 -13.22 10.96
N ASN A 346 -4.44 -13.69 10.91
CA ASN A 346 -4.77 -15.06 10.49
C ASN A 346 -4.94 -15.19 8.96
N LEU A 347 -4.69 -14.13 8.19
CA LEU A 347 -4.86 -14.13 6.74
C LEU A 347 -3.83 -14.98 5.99
N PHE A 348 -2.62 -15.15 6.54
CA PHE A 348 -1.57 -15.99 5.95
C PHE A 348 -1.43 -17.29 6.73
N VAL A 349 -1.50 -18.40 6.01
CA VAL A 349 -1.23 -19.73 6.56
C VAL A 349 0.28 -19.88 6.82
N PRO A 350 0.69 -20.46 7.97
CA PRO A 350 2.10 -20.78 8.22
C PRO A 350 2.68 -21.68 7.13
N ASP A 351 3.90 -21.36 6.68
CA ASP A 351 4.57 -22.13 5.63
C ASP A 351 4.79 -23.59 6.05
N GLU A 352 5.00 -23.86 7.35
CA GLU A 352 5.21 -25.20 7.90
C GLU A 352 3.98 -26.11 7.73
N ASP A 353 2.78 -25.55 7.92
CA ASP A 353 1.52 -26.28 7.79
C ASP A 353 1.26 -26.65 6.31
N ILE A 354 1.58 -25.72 5.41
CA ILE A 354 1.49 -25.93 3.96
C ILE A 354 2.52 -26.97 3.52
N ASP A 355 3.77 -26.85 3.95
CA ASP A 355 4.83 -27.77 3.57
C ASP A 355 4.50 -29.20 4.04
N SER A 356 4.03 -29.36 5.28
CA SER A 356 3.58 -30.65 5.83
C SER A 356 2.43 -31.27 5.03
N PHE A 357 1.42 -30.49 4.66
CA PHE A 357 0.31 -30.96 3.83
C PHE A 357 0.79 -31.36 2.43
N MET A 358 1.58 -30.51 1.78
CA MET A 358 1.96 -30.67 0.37
C MET A 358 2.96 -31.81 0.13
N VAL A 359 3.69 -32.26 1.16
CA VAL A 359 4.54 -33.46 1.11
C VAL A 359 3.70 -34.73 0.98
N ASN A 360 2.58 -34.79 1.70
CA ASN A 360 1.69 -35.96 1.72
C ASN A 360 0.61 -35.90 0.64
N TYR A 361 0.42 -34.73 0.02
CA TYR A 361 -0.59 -34.52 -1.00
C TYR A 361 -0.11 -34.95 -2.39
N ASP A 362 -0.75 -35.99 -2.94
CA ASP A 362 -0.51 -36.46 -4.31
C ASP A 362 -1.43 -35.74 -5.32
N ASP A 363 -0.84 -34.79 -6.05
CA ASP A 363 -1.48 -34.12 -7.18
C ASP A 363 -1.48 -35.05 -8.40
N ALA A 364 -2.53 -35.84 -8.53
CA ALA A 364 -2.79 -36.69 -9.69
C ALA A 364 -3.16 -35.87 -10.95
N LEU A 365 -2.30 -34.95 -11.41
CA LEU A 365 -2.50 -34.17 -12.64
C LEU A 365 -2.10 -35.00 -13.87
N LYS A 366 -3.00 -35.91 -14.29
CA LYS A 366 -3.00 -36.54 -15.62
C LYS A 366 -4.39 -36.49 -16.26
N THR A 367 -5.04 -35.33 -16.24
CA THR A 367 -6.30 -35.11 -16.98
C THR A 367 -6.05 -34.27 -18.22
N LYS A 368 -6.61 -34.71 -19.35
CA LYS A 368 -6.66 -33.95 -20.62
C LYS A 368 -7.11 -32.52 -20.32
N ASP A 369 -6.28 -31.53 -20.69
CA ASP A 369 -6.53 -30.11 -20.42
C ASP A 369 -7.91 -29.69 -20.96
N CYS A 370 -8.76 -29.25 -20.02
CA CYS A 370 -10.08 -28.68 -20.30
C CYS A 370 -10.00 -27.19 -20.67
N SER A 371 -8.98 -26.50 -20.16
CA SER A 371 -8.68 -25.10 -20.41
C SER A 371 -7.48 -24.93 -21.35
N ASN A 372 -7.58 -23.97 -22.27
CA ASN A 372 -6.45 -23.48 -23.06
C ASN A 372 -5.58 -22.49 -22.27
N PHE A 373 -6.06 -22.03 -21.11
CA PHE A 373 -5.27 -21.22 -20.18
C PHE A 373 -4.20 -22.08 -19.49
N GLN A 374 -3.00 -21.51 -19.33
CA GLN A 374 -1.82 -22.20 -18.79
C GLN A 374 -1.84 -22.40 -17.24
N ALA A 375 -2.99 -22.22 -16.59
CA ALA A 375 -3.17 -22.49 -15.16
C ALA A 375 -3.03 -24.00 -14.89
N GLY A 376 -2.33 -24.38 -13.81
CA GLY A 376 -2.06 -25.79 -13.48
C GLY A 376 -1.08 -26.56 -14.38
N ASN A 377 -0.44 -25.91 -15.36
CA ASN A 377 0.49 -26.59 -16.26
C ASN A 377 1.92 -26.72 -15.66
N ASN A 378 2.37 -27.96 -15.46
CA ASN A 378 3.70 -28.32 -14.93
C ASN A 378 4.89 -27.77 -15.75
N LEU A 379 4.66 -27.18 -16.93
CA LEU A 379 5.71 -26.63 -17.79
C LEU A 379 6.39 -25.37 -17.21
N ARG A 380 5.71 -24.59 -16.34
CA ARG A 380 6.34 -23.44 -15.65
C ARG A 380 7.28 -23.85 -14.51
N SER A 381 7.14 -25.05 -13.95
CA SER A 381 7.86 -25.46 -12.73
C SER A 381 9.32 -25.88 -12.98
N LYS A 382 9.68 -26.28 -14.21
CA LYS A 382 10.94 -27.00 -14.47
C LYS A 382 12.18 -26.14 -14.77
N ARG A 383 12.08 -24.86 -15.13
CA ARG A 383 13.27 -24.10 -15.64
C ARG A 383 13.65 -22.79 -14.93
N LYS A 384 12.80 -22.16 -14.10
CA LYS A 384 13.11 -20.85 -13.46
C LYS A 384 13.20 -20.84 -11.93
N THR A 385 13.04 -21.97 -11.25
CA THR A 385 12.72 -22.02 -9.81
C THR A 385 13.90 -22.13 -8.84
N LYS A 386 15.10 -22.57 -9.27
CA LYS A 386 16.25 -22.72 -8.32
C LYS A 386 16.68 -21.42 -7.62
N LYS A 387 16.32 -20.24 -8.17
CA LYS A 387 16.66 -18.93 -7.61
C LYS A 387 15.55 -18.36 -6.70
N LEU A 388 14.40 -19.02 -6.61
CA LEU A 388 13.23 -18.55 -5.88
C LEU A 388 12.89 -19.54 -4.76
N SER A 389 12.60 -19.03 -3.57
CA SER A 389 12.06 -19.82 -2.45
C SER A 389 10.54 -19.84 -2.43
N VAL A 390 9.91 -18.79 -2.97
CA VAL A 390 8.47 -18.68 -3.21
C VAL A 390 8.25 -18.28 -4.67
N THR A 391 7.44 -19.06 -5.38
CA THR A 391 7.13 -18.90 -6.80
C THR A 391 5.90 -18.02 -7.04
N GLY A 392 5.09 -17.80 -6.01
CA GLY A 392 3.89 -16.97 -6.04
C GLY A 392 3.09 -17.12 -4.75
N ILE A 393 1.89 -16.54 -4.74
CA ILE A 393 0.94 -16.64 -3.63
C ILE A 393 -0.36 -17.23 -4.16
N PHE A 394 -0.93 -18.19 -3.45
CA PHE A 394 -2.29 -18.66 -3.68
C PHE A 394 -3.19 -18.08 -2.61
N GLY A 395 -4.43 -17.75 -2.93
CA GLY A 395 -5.33 -17.23 -1.90
C GLY A 395 -6.77 -17.17 -2.31
N MET A 396 -7.59 -16.72 -1.37
CA MET A 396 -9.01 -16.54 -1.56
C MET A 396 -9.54 -15.25 -0.96
N SER A 397 -10.62 -14.75 -1.56
CA SER A 397 -11.41 -13.64 -1.03
C SER A 397 -12.89 -13.98 -1.11
N CYS A 398 -13.70 -13.35 -0.26
CA CYS A 398 -15.14 -13.51 -0.32
C CYS A 398 -15.77 -12.67 -1.44
N ARG A 399 -17.08 -12.86 -1.72
CA ARG A 399 -17.82 -12.04 -2.71
C ARG A 399 -17.78 -10.52 -2.51
N HIS A 400 -17.46 -10.08 -1.30
CA HIS A 400 -17.32 -8.66 -0.94
C HIS A 400 -15.91 -8.12 -1.17
N GLU A 401 -15.06 -8.89 -1.87
CA GLU A 401 -13.64 -8.62 -2.10
C GLU A 401 -12.83 -8.49 -0.80
N PHE A 402 -13.31 -9.11 0.28
CA PHE A 402 -12.58 -9.13 1.53
C PHE A 402 -11.60 -10.31 1.54
N PRO A 403 -10.29 -10.08 1.76
CA PRO A 403 -9.30 -11.15 1.88
C PRO A 403 -9.65 -12.16 2.97
N LYS A 404 -9.52 -13.46 2.70
CA LYS A 404 -9.85 -14.52 3.67
C LYS A 404 -8.64 -15.37 4.07
N LEU A 405 -8.03 -16.10 3.14
CA LEU A 405 -6.88 -16.98 3.41
C LEU A 405 -5.87 -16.95 2.25
N PHE A 406 -4.59 -16.89 2.57
CA PHE A 406 -3.47 -16.78 1.63
C PHE A 406 -2.33 -17.69 2.07
N LEU A 407 -1.57 -18.20 1.10
CA LEU A 407 -0.44 -19.08 1.33
C LEU A 407 0.67 -18.83 0.31
N ASN A 408 1.91 -19.10 0.70
CA ASN A 408 3.05 -19.06 -0.21
C ASN A 408 3.10 -20.35 -1.05
N MET A 409 3.31 -20.22 -2.35
CA MET A 409 3.58 -21.35 -3.23
C MET A 409 5.09 -21.56 -3.36
N ARG A 410 5.60 -22.75 -3.02
CA ARG A 410 7.02 -23.13 -3.23
C ARG A 410 7.25 -23.83 -4.55
N HIS A 411 6.26 -24.60 -4.97
CA HIS A 411 6.23 -25.24 -6.28
C HIS A 411 5.32 -24.40 -7.18
N GLY A 412 5.23 -24.69 -8.47
CA GLY A 412 4.21 -24.03 -9.30
C GLY A 412 2.80 -24.25 -8.69
N GLU A 413 1.78 -23.67 -9.31
CA GLU A 413 0.40 -23.92 -8.88
C GLU A 413 0.10 -25.43 -8.91
N ARG A 414 -0.35 -25.94 -7.76
CA ARG A 414 -0.71 -27.33 -7.48
C ARG A 414 -2.15 -27.34 -6.96
N LEU A 415 -2.96 -28.34 -7.32
CA LEU A 415 -4.35 -28.43 -6.83
C LEU A 415 -4.41 -28.60 -5.31
N GLY A 416 -3.38 -29.19 -4.71
CA GLY A 416 -3.22 -29.27 -3.25
C GLY A 416 -3.39 -27.94 -2.53
N TYR A 417 -2.95 -26.81 -3.11
CA TYR A 417 -3.14 -25.49 -2.47
C TYR A 417 -4.63 -25.12 -2.37
N ALA A 418 -5.40 -25.37 -3.43
CA ALA A 418 -6.85 -25.17 -3.39
C ALA A 418 -7.50 -26.12 -2.38
N VAL A 419 -7.11 -27.39 -2.36
CA VAL A 419 -7.69 -28.38 -1.43
C VAL A 419 -7.40 -28.04 0.03
N TYR A 420 -6.18 -27.61 0.35
CA TYR A 420 -5.84 -27.14 1.70
C TYR A 420 -6.77 -26.01 2.15
N LEU A 421 -6.98 -25.02 1.27
CA LEU A 421 -7.88 -23.91 1.53
C LEU A 421 -9.35 -24.35 1.71
N LEU A 422 -9.82 -25.36 0.97
CA LEU A 422 -11.15 -25.93 1.17
C LEU A 422 -11.27 -26.68 2.50
N ASP A 423 -10.22 -27.40 2.92
CA ASP A 423 -10.18 -28.10 4.21
C ASP A 423 -10.29 -27.11 5.38
N ARG A 424 -9.59 -25.98 5.30
CA ARG A 424 -9.71 -24.88 6.27
C ARG A 424 -11.13 -24.30 6.32
N LEU A 425 -11.79 -24.10 5.17
CA LEU A 425 -13.18 -23.64 5.15
C LEU A 425 -14.15 -24.67 5.76
N LEU A 426 -13.93 -25.96 5.52
CA LEU A 426 -14.75 -27.00 6.15
C LEU A 426 -14.57 -27.02 7.67
N GLU A 427 -13.34 -26.93 8.15
CA GLU A 427 -13.04 -26.83 9.59
C GLU A 427 -13.68 -25.59 10.21
N GLU A 428 -13.63 -24.43 9.54
CA GLU A 428 -14.25 -23.19 10.03
C GLU A 428 -15.78 -23.20 10.00
N ASN A 429 -16.38 -24.05 9.15
CA ASN A 429 -17.82 -24.13 8.92
C ASN A 429 -18.48 -25.40 9.47
N HIS A 430 -17.75 -26.25 10.22
CA HIS A 430 -18.24 -27.57 10.63
C HIS A 430 -19.55 -27.55 11.44
N ASP A 431 -19.74 -26.52 12.28
CA ASP A 431 -20.93 -26.34 13.12
C ASP A 431 -21.96 -25.37 12.52
N LYS A 432 -21.77 -24.94 11.26
CA LYS A 432 -22.53 -23.85 10.64
C LYS A 432 -23.38 -24.34 9.47
N SER A 433 -24.53 -23.71 9.28
CA SER A 433 -25.46 -23.98 8.17
C SER A 433 -25.08 -23.15 6.93
N LEU A 434 -23.83 -23.29 6.46
CA LEU A 434 -23.32 -22.46 5.36
C LEU A 434 -23.21 -23.23 4.04
N LEU A 435 -23.97 -22.78 3.04
CA LEU A 435 -23.83 -23.26 1.66
C LEU A 435 -22.63 -22.58 1.00
N THR A 436 -21.58 -23.35 0.71
CA THR A 436 -20.29 -22.80 0.27
C THR A 436 -20.15 -22.83 -1.25
N HIS A 437 -19.90 -21.67 -1.85
CA HIS A 437 -19.66 -21.51 -3.27
C HIS A 437 -18.19 -21.21 -3.51
N VAL A 438 -17.52 -22.06 -4.30
CA VAL A 438 -16.11 -21.96 -4.67
C VAL A 438 -16.01 -21.58 -6.14
N ILE A 439 -15.37 -20.45 -6.39
CA ILE A 439 -15.15 -19.93 -7.74
C ILE A 439 -13.66 -20.02 -8.01
N TYR A 440 -13.29 -20.69 -9.10
CA TYR A 440 -11.89 -20.91 -9.45
C TYR A 440 -11.74 -21.17 -10.95
N ASP A 441 -10.69 -20.63 -11.57
CA ASP A 441 -10.43 -20.73 -13.01
C ASP A 441 -10.45 -22.17 -13.51
N ILE A 442 -9.89 -23.08 -12.71
CA ILE A 442 -9.85 -24.52 -13.02
C ILE A 442 -10.76 -25.33 -12.06
N ALA A 443 -11.87 -24.75 -11.62
CA ALA A 443 -12.86 -25.42 -10.77
C ALA A 443 -13.33 -26.77 -11.32
N CYS A 444 -13.46 -26.90 -12.66
CA CYS A 444 -13.81 -28.16 -13.31
C CYS A 444 -12.74 -29.25 -13.08
N VAL A 445 -11.45 -28.88 -13.15
CA VAL A 445 -10.32 -29.78 -12.91
C VAL A 445 -10.26 -30.16 -11.43
N LEU A 446 -10.43 -29.19 -10.53
CA LEU A 446 -10.48 -29.43 -9.09
C LEU A 446 -11.62 -30.40 -8.72
N LYS A 447 -12.83 -30.16 -9.25
CA LYS A 447 -13.99 -31.05 -9.03
C LYS A 447 -13.73 -32.47 -9.53
N SER A 448 -13.13 -32.62 -10.72
CA SER A 448 -12.74 -33.92 -11.26
C SER A 448 -11.68 -34.62 -10.41
N HIS A 449 -10.69 -33.88 -9.89
CA HIS A 449 -9.64 -34.40 -9.03
C HIS A 449 -10.21 -34.92 -7.70
N LEU A 450 -11.06 -34.14 -7.04
CA LEU A 450 -11.73 -34.54 -5.78
C LEU A 450 -12.58 -35.81 -5.95
N LYS A 451 -13.26 -35.95 -7.10
CA LYS A 451 -14.02 -37.18 -7.42
C LYS A 451 -13.11 -38.38 -7.59
N LYS A 452 -11.99 -38.23 -8.31
CA LYS A 452 -11.03 -39.33 -8.53
C LYS A 452 -10.34 -39.80 -7.24
N LYS A 453 -10.10 -38.88 -6.31
CA LYS A 453 -9.54 -39.19 -4.99
C LYS A 453 -10.57 -39.78 -4.01
N ASN A 454 -11.84 -39.94 -4.41
CA ASN A 454 -12.96 -40.33 -3.55
C ASN A 454 -13.16 -39.41 -2.32
N THR A 455 -12.71 -38.16 -2.40
CA THR A 455 -12.86 -37.16 -1.32
C THR A 455 -13.99 -36.17 -1.59
N PHE A 456 -14.62 -36.21 -2.77
CA PHE A 456 -15.70 -35.28 -3.12
C PHE A 456 -16.88 -35.29 -2.15
N THR A 457 -17.16 -36.43 -1.49
CA THR A 457 -18.20 -36.55 -0.46
C THR A 457 -17.95 -35.63 0.74
N LYS A 458 -16.69 -35.33 1.06
CA LYS A 458 -16.29 -34.34 2.08
C LYS A 458 -16.77 -32.93 1.73
N TYR A 459 -16.89 -32.62 0.44
CA TYR A 459 -17.26 -31.31 -0.09
C TYR A 459 -18.63 -31.34 -0.78
N LYS A 460 -19.55 -32.22 -0.35
CA LYS A 460 -20.87 -32.37 -0.97
C LYS A 460 -21.70 -31.08 -0.94
N ASP A 461 -21.51 -30.26 0.09
CA ASP A 461 -22.21 -28.98 0.31
C ASP A 461 -21.47 -27.80 -0.37
N PHE A 462 -20.47 -28.10 -1.22
CA PHE A 462 -19.69 -27.11 -1.95
C PHE A 462 -20.13 -27.04 -3.41
N HIS A 463 -20.48 -25.84 -3.86
CA HIS A 463 -20.83 -25.53 -5.23
C HIS A 463 -19.62 -24.95 -5.96
N PHE A 464 -19.18 -25.61 -7.03
CA PHE A 464 -17.99 -25.20 -7.78
C PHE A 464 -18.39 -24.53 -9.09
N GLY A 465 -17.80 -23.37 -9.38
CA GLY A 465 -18.03 -22.63 -10.62
C GLY A 465 -16.78 -21.94 -11.17
N ILE A 466 -16.81 -21.63 -12.46
CA ILE A 466 -15.75 -20.93 -13.19
C ILE A 466 -16.18 -19.47 -13.43
N PRO A 467 -15.31 -18.47 -13.15
CA PRO A 467 -15.56 -17.06 -13.46
C PRO A 467 -16.02 -16.82 -14.89
N VAL A 468 -16.75 -15.73 -15.11
CA VAL A 468 -17.37 -15.42 -16.40
C VAL A 468 -16.33 -15.24 -17.49
N PHE A 469 -15.22 -14.55 -17.23
CA PHE A 469 -14.20 -14.32 -18.25
C PHE A 469 -13.37 -15.59 -18.49
N HIS A 470 -12.89 -16.23 -17.42
CA HIS A 470 -12.07 -17.44 -17.52
C HIS A 470 -12.80 -18.62 -18.17
N SER A 471 -14.13 -18.69 -18.02
CA SER A 471 -15.01 -19.65 -18.70
C SER A 471 -14.69 -19.76 -20.20
N TYR A 472 -14.47 -18.64 -20.90
CA TYR A 472 -14.26 -18.64 -22.35
C TYR A 472 -13.02 -19.43 -22.80
N GLY A 473 -12.03 -19.63 -21.94
CA GLY A 473 -10.85 -20.46 -22.26
C GLY A 473 -11.05 -21.95 -22.03
N HIS A 474 -12.20 -22.38 -21.53
CA HIS A 474 -12.57 -23.79 -21.42
C HIS A 474 -13.29 -24.29 -22.66
N ARG A 475 -13.31 -25.61 -22.86
CA ARG A 475 -14.13 -26.27 -23.90
C ARG A 475 -15.61 -25.90 -23.76
N GLY A 476 -16.33 -25.88 -24.89
CA GLY A 476 -17.72 -25.42 -24.92
C GLY A 476 -18.66 -26.19 -23.97
N ASP A 477 -18.48 -27.49 -23.79
CA ASP A 477 -19.27 -28.28 -22.85
C ASP A 477 -18.98 -27.91 -21.38
N CYS A 478 -17.73 -27.57 -21.06
CA CYS A 478 -17.34 -27.07 -19.74
C CYS A 478 -17.95 -25.68 -19.47
N GLN A 479 -17.97 -24.79 -20.47
CA GLN A 479 -18.61 -23.47 -20.36
C GLN A 479 -20.09 -23.59 -20.00
N VAL A 480 -20.82 -24.49 -20.66
CA VAL A 480 -22.24 -24.70 -20.38
C VAL A 480 -22.47 -25.26 -18.98
N LYS A 481 -21.61 -26.20 -18.53
CA LYS A 481 -21.78 -26.93 -17.27
C LYS A 481 -21.27 -26.21 -16.03
N ASN A 482 -20.21 -25.41 -16.15
CA ASN A 482 -19.47 -24.89 -14.99
C ASN A 482 -19.37 -23.36 -14.96
N SER A 483 -19.82 -22.63 -15.98
CA SER A 483 -19.86 -21.15 -15.91
C SER A 483 -20.83 -20.70 -14.81
N ILE A 484 -20.37 -19.83 -13.91
CA ILE A 484 -21.22 -19.29 -12.83
C ILE A 484 -22.45 -18.54 -13.34
N ARG A 485 -22.43 -18.06 -14.59
CA ARG A 485 -23.59 -17.41 -15.22
C ARG A 485 -24.73 -18.38 -15.54
N ARG A 486 -24.44 -19.68 -15.56
CA ARG A 486 -25.39 -20.76 -15.91
C ARG A 486 -25.71 -21.66 -14.72
N LEU A 487 -24.87 -21.64 -13.68
CA LEU A 487 -25.10 -22.39 -12.47
C LEU A 487 -26.18 -21.69 -11.63
N GLU A 488 -27.10 -22.50 -11.09
CA GLU A 488 -28.02 -22.04 -10.07
C GLU A 488 -27.25 -21.52 -8.85
N THR A 489 -27.88 -20.68 -8.03
CA THR A 489 -27.37 -20.09 -6.77
C THR A 489 -26.22 -19.07 -6.87
N PHE A 490 -25.50 -18.95 -8.00
CA PHE A 490 -24.43 -17.95 -8.17
C PHE A 490 -24.90 -16.53 -8.54
N GLY A 491 -26.09 -16.41 -9.14
CA GLY A 491 -26.62 -15.12 -9.59
C GLY A 491 -25.77 -14.48 -10.70
N LEU A 492 -25.69 -13.14 -10.71
CA LEU A 492 -25.02 -12.36 -11.76
C LEU A 492 -23.60 -11.88 -11.39
N MET A 493 -22.95 -12.52 -10.43
CA MET A 493 -21.56 -12.19 -10.10
C MET A 493 -20.60 -12.59 -11.23
N ASP A 494 -19.48 -11.88 -11.35
CA ASP A 494 -18.48 -12.12 -12.41
C ASP A 494 -17.40 -13.14 -12.00
N GLY A 495 -17.11 -13.27 -10.71
CA GLY A 495 -16.05 -14.15 -10.19
C GLY A 495 -14.64 -13.57 -10.28
N GLU A 496 -14.48 -12.31 -10.72
CA GLU A 496 -13.18 -11.68 -11.05
C GLU A 496 -12.64 -10.83 -9.87
N LEU A 497 -12.91 -11.29 -8.64
CA LEU A 497 -12.63 -10.55 -7.41
C LEU A 497 -11.14 -10.59 -7.04
N MET A 498 -10.50 -11.74 -7.29
CA MET A 498 -9.10 -11.96 -6.97
C MET A 498 -8.18 -11.12 -7.85
N GLU A 499 -8.53 -10.93 -9.11
CA GLU A 499 -7.82 -10.13 -10.11
C GLU A 499 -7.70 -8.66 -9.66
N ARG A 500 -8.77 -8.12 -9.05
CA ARG A 500 -8.77 -6.75 -8.48
C ARG A 500 -7.84 -6.66 -7.28
N LEU A 501 -7.87 -7.65 -6.40
CA LEU A 501 -6.97 -7.74 -5.25
C LEU A 501 -5.50 -7.91 -5.72
N TRP A 502 -5.26 -8.72 -6.75
CA TRP A 502 -3.95 -8.94 -7.33
C TRP A 502 -3.40 -7.71 -8.02
N SER A 503 -4.24 -6.92 -8.68
CA SER A 503 -3.84 -5.62 -9.25
C SER A 503 -3.24 -4.73 -8.15
N TYR A 504 -3.88 -4.66 -6.99
CA TYR A 504 -3.35 -3.97 -5.82
C TYR A 504 -2.06 -4.61 -5.29
N LEU A 505 -2.04 -5.92 -5.03
CA LEU A 505 -0.89 -6.58 -4.41
C LEU A 505 0.35 -6.69 -5.32
N ARG A 506 0.19 -6.82 -6.64
CA ARG A 506 1.30 -7.03 -7.58
C ARG A 506 2.34 -5.92 -7.52
N SER A 507 1.92 -4.69 -7.19
CA SER A 507 2.81 -3.55 -7.03
C SER A 507 3.81 -3.69 -5.86
N PHE A 508 3.51 -4.53 -4.86
CA PHE A 508 4.44 -4.85 -3.76
C PHE A 508 5.60 -5.77 -4.18
N SER A 509 5.50 -6.46 -5.31
CA SER A 509 6.52 -7.42 -5.79
C SER A 509 7.93 -6.83 -5.83
N LYS A 510 8.06 -5.53 -6.16
CA LYS A 510 9.35 -4.83 -6.22
C LYS A 510 10.05 -4.78 -4.86
N ILE A 511 9.28 -4.72 -3.77
CA ILE A 511 9.78 -4.63 -2.40
C ILE A 511 9.88 -6.03 -1.79
N THR A 512 8.80 -6.81 -1.86
CA THR A 512 8.65 -8.08 -1.12
C THR A 512 9.51 -9.22 -1.68
N LYS A 513 10.05 -9.09 -2.89
CA LYS A 513 10.93 -10.10 -3.50
C LYS A 513 12.31 -10.24 -2.83
N GLU A 514 12.78 -9.17 -2.19
CA GLU A 514 14.09 -9.12 -1.50
C GLU A 514 13.96 -9.17 0.03
N MET A 515 12.74 -9.05 0.57
CA MET A 515 12.49 -9.05 2.02
C MET A 515 12.71 -10.44 2.63
N THR A 516 13.03 -10.49 3.93
CA THR A 516 13.03 -11.77 4.64
C THR A 516 11.62 -12.40 4.62
N PRO A 517 11.48 -13.73 4.74
CA PRO A 517 10.17 -14.40 4.73
C PRO A 517 9.19 -13.80 5.76
N ALA A 518 9.65 -13.59 7.00
CA ALA A 518 8.85 -12.99 8.07
C ALA A 518 8.33 -11.59 7.71
N HIS A 519 9.23 -10.67 7.37
CA HIS A 519 8.87 -9.29 7.07
C HIS A 519 7.95 -9.19 5.85
N ARG A 520 8.16 -10.08 4.88
CA ARG A 520 7.30 -10.18 3.69
C ARG A 520 5.87 -10.56 4.07
N THR A 521 5.71 -11.61 4.87
CA THR A 521 4.38 -12.07 5.31
C THR A 521 3.67 -11.00 6.14
N ASP A 522 4.39 -10.32 7.02
CA ASP A 522 3.84 -9.22 7.82
C ASP A 522 3.37 -8.05 6.95
N LEU A 523 4.19 -7.61 5.98
CA LEU A 523 3.82 -6.53 5.05
C LEU A 523 2.64 -6.90 4.14
N LEU A 524 2.63 -8.13 3.63
CA LEU A 524 1.52 -8.59 2.78
C LEU A 524 0.23 -8.76 3.59
N SER A 525 0.31 -9.22 4.83
CA SER A 525 -0.84 -9.28 5.74
C SER A 525 -1.42 -7.88 5.97
N ASP A 526 -0.57 -6.88 6.23
CA ASP A 526 -1.03 -5.49 6.37
C ASP A 526 -1.65 -4.95 5.07
N ALA A 527 -1.08 -5.31 3.92
CA ALA A 527 -1.63 -4.93 2.63
C ALA A 527 -3.03 -5.51 2.40
N LEU A 528 -3.24 -6.79 2.75
CA LEU A 528 -4.54 -7.45 2.67
C LEU A 528 -5.55 -6.81 3.63
N MET A 529 -5.20 -6.63 4.92
CA MET A 529 -6.08 -5.98 5.90
C MET A 529 -6.46 -4.57 5.47
N HIS A 530 -5.52 -3.80 4.92
CA HIS A 530 -5.77 -2.46 4.39
C HIS A 530 -6.72 -2.48 3.19
N PHE A 531 -6.54 -3.43 2.27
CA PHE A 531 -7.46 -3.62 1.14
C PHE A 531 -8.87 -3.96 1.63
N GLY A 532 -8.98 -4.94 2.54
CA GLY A 532 -10.25 -5.33 3.17
C GLY A 532 -10.92 -4.15 3.87
N SER A 533 -10.18 -3.37 4.64
CA SER A 533 -10.68 -2.17 5.33
C SER A 533 -11.25 -1.13 4.35
N LYS A 534 -10.59 -0.90 3.21
CA LYS A 534 -11.10 0.00 2.16
C LYS A 534 -12.38 -0.50 1.52
N LYS A 535 -12.51 -1.82 1.33
CA LYS A 535 -13.73 -2.45 0.83
C LYS A 535 -14.86 -2.32 1.84
N MET A 536 -14.60 -2.60 3.11
CA MET A 536 -15.59 -2.46 4.19
C MET A 536 -16.03 -1.01 4.38
N GLY A 537 -15.13 -0.03 4.27
CA GLY A 537 -15.49 1.39 4.37
C GLY A 537 -16.51 1.86 3.31
N ASN A 538 -16.63 1.15 2.18
CA ASN A 538 -17.59 1.46 1.11
C ASN A 538 -18.69 0.40 0.92
N ILE A 539 -18.71 -0.65 1.75
CA ILE A 539 -19.55 -1.83 1.49
C ILE A 539 -21.04 -1.49 1.46
N GLY A 540 -21.51 -0.62 2.36
CA GLY A 540 -22.93 -0.22 2.40
C GLY A 540 -23.39 0.46 1.10
N LYS A 541 -22.60 1.43 0.60
CA LYS A 541 -22.90 2.11 -0.67
C LYS A 541 -22.90 1.13 -1.84
N TYR A 542 -21.94 0.20 -1.84
CA TYR A 542 -21.82 -0.81 -2.89
C TYR A 542 -23.00 -1.79 -2.90
N LEU A 543 -23.42 -2.28 -1.73
CA LEU A 543 -24.56 -3.19 -1.61
C LEU A 543 -25.88 -2.53 -2.05
N VAL A 544 -26.10 -1.26 -1.71
CA VAL A 544 -27.27 -0.50 -2.19
C VAL A 544 -27.26 -0.37 -3.71
N PHE A 545 -26.10 -0.05 -4.30
CA PHE A 545 -25.94 -0.01 -5.75
C PHE A 545 -26.26 -1.36 -6.41
N LEU A 546 -25.71 -2.46 -5.87
CA LEU A 546 -25.97 -3.81 -6.38
C LEU A 546 -27.44 -4.19 -6.27
N ARG A 547 -28.11 -3.85 -5.17
CA ARG A 547 -29.55 -4.11 -4.97
C ARG A 547 -30.38 -3.39 -6.02
N ASN A 548 -30.13 -2.11 -6.27
CA ASN A 548 -30.88 -1.35 -7.28
C ASN A 548 -30.67 -1.92 -8.67
N LYS A 549 -29.42 -2.24 -9.03
CA LYS A 549 -29.10 -2.89 -10.30
C LYS A 549 -29.79 -4.25 -10.45
N ALA A 550 -29.87 -5.03 -9.38
CA ALA A 550 -30.56 -6.32 -9.39
C ALA A 550 -32.06 -6.14 -9.66
N ILE A 551 -32.72 -5.19 -8.99
CA ILE A 551 -34.14 -4.86 -9.21
C ILE A 551 -34.39 -4.43 -10.66
N GLU A 552 -33.58 -3.52 -11.19
CA GLU A 552 -33.67 -3.08 -12.58
C GLU A 552 -33.50 -4.24 -13.56
N THR A 553 -32.53 -5.12 -13.30
CA THR A 553 -32.27 -6.28 -14.14
C THR A 553 -33.44 -7.26 -14.12
N VAL A 554 -34.02 -7.54 -12.94
CA VAL A 554 -35.20 -8.41 -12.82
C VAL A 554 -36.37 -7.84 -13.62
N ASN A 555 -36.69 -6.55 -13.46
CA ASN A 555 -37.79 -5.91 -14.19
C ASN A 555 -37.57 -5.95 -15.72
N SER A 556 -36.35 -5.71 -16.19
CA SER A 556 -36.00 -5.81 -17.62
C SER A 556 -36.17 -7.24 -18.12
N CYS A 557 -35.61 -8.22 -17.41
CA CYS A 557 -35.70 -9.62 -17.77
C CYS A 557 -37.15 -10.13 -17.82
N GLU A 558 -37.99 -9.75 -16.85
CA GLU A 558 -39.41 -10.12 -16.86
C GLU A 558 -40.14 -9.53 -18.07
N SER A 559 -39.83 -8.29 -18.44
CA SER A 559 -40.42 -7.61 -19.60
C SER A 559 -40.00 -8.29 -20.91
N GLU A 560 -38.72 -8.63 -21.03
CA GLU A 560 -38.16 -9.36 -22.18
C GLU A 560 -38.74 -10.77 -22.31
N ILE A 561 -38.84 -11.51 -21.19
CA ILE A 561 -39.44 -12.85 -21.17
C ILE A 561 -40.89 -12.77 -21.61
N LYS A 562 -41.69 -11.84 -21.08
CA LYS A 562 -43.09 -11.62 -21.50
C LYS A 562 -43.18 -11.33 -23.00
N ALA A 563 -42.29 -10.50 -23.55
CA ALA A 563 -42.26 -10.16 -24.97
C ALA A 563 -41.83 -11.34 -25.87
N ILE A 564 -40.97 -12.24 -25.38
CA ILE A 564 -40.59 -13.45 -26.09
C ILE A 564 -41.74 -14.46 -26.05
N CYS A 565 -42.34 -14.69 -24.88
CA CYS A 565 -43.48 -15.60 -24.71
C CYS A 565 -44.66 -15.20 -25.59
N SER A 566 -44.98 -13.91 -25.71
CA SER A 566 -46.08 -13.43 -26.56
C SER A 566 -45.83 -13.63 -28.07
N LYS A 567 -44.56 -13.66 -28.50
CA LYS A 567 -44.19 -13.99 -29.90
C LYS A 567 -44.23 -15.49 -30.17
N LEU A 568 -43.93 -16.32 -29.17
CA LEU A 568 -43.91 -17.78 -29.31
C LEU A 568 -45.31 -18.41 -29.31
N THR A 569 -46.30 -17.80 -28.65
CA THR A 569 -47.70 -18.28 -28.65
C THR A 569 -48.42 -18.06 -29.99
N GLY A 570 -47.80 -17.39 -30.96
CA GLY A 570 -48.41 -17.01 -32.22
C GLY A 570 -48.44 -18.08 -33.33
N ASN A 571 -47.85 -19.28 -33.20
CA ASN A 571 -47.85 -20.27 -34.30
C ASN A 571 -47.59 -21.76 -33.93
N GLY A 572 -47.91 -22.20 -32.72
CA GLY A 572 -47.84 -23.62 -32.39
C GLY A 572 -47.80 -23.87 -30.89
N SER A 573 -48.56 -24.85 -30.41
CA SER A 573 -48.61 -25.26 -29.01
C SER A 573 -47.24 -25.75 -28.52
N PHE A 574 -46.49 -24.88 -27.84
CA PHE A 574 -45.38 -25.28 -26.99
C PHE A 574 -45.82 -25.16 -25.53
N HIS A 575 -45.86 -26.30 -24.83
CA HIS A 575 -46.02 -26.31 -23.37
C HIS A 575 -44.78 -25.70 -22.72
N CYS A 576 -44.94 -24.49 -22.19
CA CYS A 576 -43.95 -23.88 -21.30
C CYS A 576 -44.06 -24.59 -19.94
N HIS A 577 -43.04 -25.36 -19.55
CA HIS A 577 -42.87 -25.77 -18.15
C HIS A 577 -42.41 -24.57 -17.32
N SER A 578 -43.29 -23.58 -17.09
CA SER A 578 -43.02 -22.42 -16.25
C SER A 578 -43.56 -22.53 -14.82
N ASP A 579 -44.02 -23.70 -14.38
CA ASP A 579 -44.45 -23.92 -12.99
C ASP A 579 -43.27 -24.26 -12.07
N ARG A 580 -42.23 -23.42 -12.08
CA ARG A 580 -41.32 -23.32 -10.94
C ARG A 580 -41.61 -22.00 -10.26
N VAL A 581 -42.55 -22.09 -9.32
CA VAL A 581 -42.86 -21.07 -8.32
C VAL A 581 -41.53 -20.56 -7.73
N TYR A 582 -41.19 -19.31 -8.06
CA TYR A 582 -40.19 -18.55 -7.32
C TYR A 582 -40.74 -18.37 -5.91
N ASN A 583 -40.19 -19.10 -4.95
CA ASN A 583 -40.42 -18.83 -3.54
C ASN A 583 -39.37 -17.80 -3.11
N PRO A 584 -39.75 -16.55 -2.82
CA PRO A 584 -38.80 -15.56 -2.32
C PRO A 584 -38.42 -15.95 -0.89
N LEU A 585 -37.18 -16.39 -0.70
CA LEU A 585 -36.48 -16.38 0.58
C LEU A 585 -35.54 -15.18 0.62
#